data_AF-A0A933IFV4-F1
#
_entry.id   AF-A0A933IFV4-F1
#
_cell.length_a   1.000
_cell.length_b   1.000
_cell.length_c   1.000
_cell.angle_alpha   90.00
_cell.angle_beta   90.00
_cell.angle_gamma   90.00
#
_symmetry.space_group_name_H-M   'P 1'
#
loop_
_entity.id
_entity.type
_entity.pdbx_description
1 polymer ?
#
loop_
_entity_poly.entity_id
_entity_poly.type
_entity_poly.pdbx_seq_one_letter_code
_entity_poly.pdbx_strand_id
1 'polypeptide(L)'
;HGTHVAGIAAAIANNGKGIVGVDWNASIYSKRLDFSDNTAIYNSIVDAVNQGCHVLNNSWGGATYSTIIRSAFSYAYKMNRVAVVSMGNNNTSSPKYPAAFGQGIIAVGATDNMTVGQAIQIMVHT
;
A
#
# COMPACT_ATOMS: atom_id res chain seq x y z
N HIS A 1 1.26 -10.73 -9.37
CA HIS A 1 0.73 -9.55 -8.66
C HIS A 1 1.84 -8.55 -8.30
N GLY A 2 2.76 -8.88 -7.38
CA GLY A 2 3.80 -7.93 -6.93
C GLY A 2 4.64 -7.28 -8.05
N THR A 3 5.08 -8.05 -9.05
CA THR A 3 5.81 -7.50 -10.21
C THR A 3 4.99 -6.51 -11.03
N HIS A 4 3.67 -6.74 -11.18
CA HIS A 4 2.78 -5.82 -11.90
C HIS A 4 2.64 -4.49 -11.15
N VAL A 5 2.46 -4.57 -9.82
CA VAL A 5 2.40 -3.39 -8.94
C VAL A 5 3.73 -2.62 -8.95
N ALA A 6 4.86 -3.33 -8.88
CA ALA A 6 6.19 -2.71 -8.97
C ALA A 6 6.41 -2.01 -10.31
N GLY A 7 5.91 -2.60 -11.40
CA GLY A 7 5.96 -1.98 -12.73
C GLY A 7 5.15 -0.69 -12.81
N ILE A 8 3.93 -0.67 -12.29
CA ILE A 8 3.12 0.57 -12.20
C ILE A 8 3.83 1.63 -11.37
N ALA A 9 4.41 1.25 -10.23
CA ALA A 9 5.06 2.19 -9.33
C ALA A 9 6.35 2.79 -9.93
N ALA A 10 7.26 1.94 -10.43
CA ALA A 10 8.64 2.35 -10.74
C ALA A 10 9.29 1.59 -11.90
N ALA A 11 8.53 1.17 -12.93
CA ALA A 11 9.16 0.67 -14.14
C ALA A 11 10.12 1.71 -14.75
N ILE A 12 11.27 1.23 -15.20
CA ILE A 12 12.35 2.05 -15.78
C ILE A 12 11.84 2.79 -17.03
N ALA A 13 12.06 4.09 -17.07
CA ALA A 13 11.74 4.95 -18.21
C ALA A 13 12.90 5.10 -19.21
N ASN A 14 12.61 5.69 -20.38
CA ASN A 14 13.59 6.07 -21.41
C ASN A 14 14.53 4.95 -21.88
N ASN A 15 14.12 3.69 -21.78
CA ASN A 15 14.90 2.53 -22.24
C ASN A 15 14.36 1.93 -23.56
N GLY A 16 13.30 2.52 -24.13
CA GLY A 16 12.65 2.06 -25.36
C GLY A 16 11.92 0.72 -25.23
N LYS A 17 11.58 0.26 -24.02
CA LYS A 17 10.98 -1.06 -23.76
C LYS A 17 9.82 -0.99 -22.77
N GLY A 18 8.75 -1.74 -23.04
CA GLY A 18 7.70 -2.01 -22.06
C GLY A 18 6.88 -0.78 -21.65
N ILE A 19 6.74 -0.58 -20.34
CA ILE A 19 5.92 0.48 -19.72
C ILE A 19 6.80 1.44 -18.92
N VAL A 20 6.18 2.52 -18.43
CA VAL A 20 6.81 3.51 -17.57
C VAL A 20 6.12 3.55 -16.19
N GLY A 21 6.91 3.60 -15.13
CA GLY A 21 6.40 3.73 -13.76
C GLY A 21 5.99 5.17 -13.45
N VAL A 22 5.08 5.33 -12.48
CA VAL A 22 4.65 6.65 -11.99
C VAL A 22 5.82 7.45 -11.43
N ASP A 23 6.70 6.81 -10.65
CA ASP A 23 7.99 7.36 -10.23
C ASP A 23 9.12 6.43 -10.68
N TRP A 24 9.56 6.62 -11.92
CA TRP A 24 10.63 5.82 -12.52
C TRP A 24 12.01 6.02 -11.87
N ASN A 25 12.17 6.97 -10.94
CA ASN A 25 13.40 7.20 -10.18
C ASN A 25 13.39 6.46 -8.83
N ALA A 26 12.23 5.93 -8.41
CA ALA A 26 12.13 5.17 -7.18
C ALA A 26 12.82 3.80 -7.29
N SER A 27 13.46 3.39 -6.20
CA SER A 27 13.97 2.02 -6.03
C SER A 27 12.90 1.13 -5.40
N ILE A 28 12.79 -0.11 -5.89
CA ILE A 28 11.85 -1.11 -5.35
C ILE A 28 12.55 -1.99 -4.31
N TYR A 29 12.07 -1.93 -3.07
CA TYR A 29 12.34 -2.95 -2.05
C TYR A 29 11.20 -3.97 -2.04
N SER A 30 11.51 -5.22 -2.40
CA SER A 30 10.50 -6.28 -2.54
C SER A 30 10.50 -7.21 -1.33
N LYS A 31 9.33 -7.38 -0.71
CA LYS A 31 9.12 -8.33 0.39
C LYS A 31 7.90 -9.19 0.10
N ARG A 32 8.05 -10.52 0.22
CA ARG A 32 6.94 -11.47 0.19
C ARG A 32 6.35 -11.57 1.59
N LEU A 33 5.02 -11.49 1.69
CA LEU A 33 4.30 -11.65 2.94
C LEU A 33 3.79 -13.09 3.08
N ASP A 34 3.78 -13.59 4.32
CA ASP A 34 3.07 -14.79 4.72
C ASP A 34 1.76 -14.38 5.39
N PHE A 35 0.64 -14.59 4.68
CA PHE A 35 -0.69 -14.20 5.17
C PHE A 35 -1.28 -15.15 6.21
N SER A 36 -0.61 -16.26 6.51
CA SER A 36 -1.02 -17.19 7.57
C SER A 36 -0.51 -16.77 8.95
N ASP A 37 0.47 -15.87 9.02
CA ASP A 37 1.08 -15.41 10.26
C ASP A 37 1.16 -13.88 10.35
N ASN A 38 0.33 -13.32 11.24
CA ASN A 38 0.33 -11.88 11.52
C ASN A 38 1.68 -11.37 12.03
N THR A 39 2.47 -12.19 12.72
CA THR A 39 3.80 -11.83 13.23
C THR A 39 4.81 -11.72 12.09
N ALA A 40 4.75 -12.64 11.11
CA ALA A 40 5.56 -12.55 9.90
C ALA A 40 5.23 -11.29 9.08
N ILE A 41 3.95 -10.91 8.98
CA ILE A 41 3.53 -9.64 8.36
C ILE A 41 4.10 -8.45 9.13
N TYR A 42 3.97 -8.44 10.46
CA TYR A 42 4.53 -7.38 11.31
C TYR A 42 6.02 -7.20 11.06
N ASN A 43 6.79 -8.29 11.12
CA ASN A 43 8.24 -8.27 10.91
C ASN A 43 8.59 -7.77 9.51
N SER A 44 7.82 -8.14 8.49
CA SER A 44 8.04 -7.70 7.11
C SER A 44 7.85 -6.19 6.92
N ILE A 45 6.84 -5.62 7.58
CA ILE A 45 6.59 -4.16 7.54
C ILE A 45 7.70 -3.42 8.29
N VAL A 46 8.04 -3.87 9.50
CA VAL A 46 9.10 -3.25 10.32
C VAL A 46 10.46 -3.31 9.62
N ASP A 47 10.79 -4.45 8.99
CA ASP A 47 12.00 -4.61 8.19
C ASP A 47 12.03 -3.60 7.03
N ALA A 48 10.95 -3.46 6.26
CA ALA A 48 10.89 -2.47 5.18
C ALA A 48 11.14 -1.04 5.67
N VAL A 49 10.54 -0.65 6.80
CA VAL A 49 10.77 0.66 7.44
C VAL A 49 12.24 0.84 7.85
N ASN A 50 12.83 -0.19 8.46
CA ASN A 50 14.23 -0.18 8.90
C ASN A 50 15.23 -0.16 7.74
N GLN A 51 14.87 -0.74 6.60
CA GLN A 51 15.63 -0.66 5.35
C GLN A 51 15.49 0.70 4.64
N GLY A 52 14.80 1.66 5.25
CA GLY A 52 14.68 3.02 4.74
C GLY A 52 13.58 3.22 3.71
N CYS A 53 12.61 2.30 3.60
CA CYS A 53 11.46 2.50 2.71
C CYS A 53 10.63 3.70 3.20
N HIS A 54 10.53 4.74 2.36
CA HIS A 54 9.74 5.95 2.65
C HIS A 54 8.23 5.72 2.46
N VAL A 55 7.88 4.88 1.47
CA VAL A 55 6.50 4.56 1.10
C VAL A 55 6.31 3.05 1.15
N LEU A 56 5.22 2.61 1.77
CA LEU A 56 4.81 1.21 1.85
C LEU A 56 3.55 1.03 1.00
N ASN A 57 3.66 0.25 -0.08
CA ASN A 57 2.51 -0.12 -0.90
C ASN A 57 1.93 -1.48 -0.44
N ASN A 58 0.67 -1.47 -0.06
CA ASN A 58 -0.04 -2.63 0.49
C ASN A 58 -1.29 -2.93 -0.32
N SER A 59 -1.10 -3.56 -1.48
CA SER A 59 -2.16 -4.04 -2.36
C SER A 59 -2.70 -5.39 -1.89
N TRP A 60 -3.15 -5.44 -0.63
CA TRP A 60 -3.71 -6.60 0.04
C TRP A 60 -4.60 -6.14 1.19
N GLY A 61 -5.48 -7.02 1.66
CA GLY A 61 -6.32 -6.75 2.83
C GLY A 61 -7.33 -7.85 3.09
N GLY A 62 -8.01 -7.77 4.23
CA GLY A 62 -9.00 -8.74 4.67
C GLY A 62 -10.03 -8.13 5.63
N ALA A 63 -11.07 -8.88 5.97
CA ALA A 63 -12.12 -8.41 6.88
C ALA A 63 -11.68 -8.38 8.35
N THR A 64 -10.65 -9.14 8.71
CA THR A 64 -10.24 -9.35 10.10
C THR A 64 -9.33 -8.22 10.58
N TYR A 65 -9.72 -7.57 11.68
CA TYR A 65 -8.83 -6.65 12.40
C TYR A 65 -7.74 -7.44 13.15
N SER A 66 -6.49 -7.01 13.03
CA SER A 66 -5.36 -7.59 13.77
C SER A 66 -4.61 -6.49 14.51
N THR A 67 -4.52 -6.62 15.83
CA THR A 67 -3.73 -5.72 16.69
C THR A 67 -2.24 -5.77 16.35
N ILE A 68 -1.74 -6.96 15.97
CA ILE A 68 -0.34 -7.16 15.54
C ILE A 68 -0.08 -6.43 14.22
N ILE A 69 -0.96 -6.55 13.23
CA ILE A 69 -0.77 -5.82 11.97
C ILE A 69 -0.94 -4.30 12.22
N ARG A 70 -1.90 -3.89 13.06
CA ARG A 70 -2.10 -2.47 13.41
C ARG A 70 -0.86 -1.86 14.06
N SER A 71 -0.16 -2.59 14.92
CA SER A 71 1.05 -2.09 15.58
C SER A 71 2.20 -1.89 14.60
N ALA A 72 2.34 -2.73 13.58
CA ALA A 72 3.31 -2.52 12.50
C ALA A 72 3.05 -1.23 11.71
N PHE A 73 1.79 -0.95 11.34
CA PHE A 73 1.44 0.30 10.67
C PHE A 73 1.57 1.52 11.59
N SER A 74 1.28 1.37 12.88
CA SER A 74 1.54 2.42 13.89
C SER A 74 3.03 2.74 13.98
N TYR A 75 3.89 1.72 13.95
CA TYR A 75 5.34 1.88 13.91
C TYR A 75 5.77 2.63 12.64
N ALA A 76 5.30 2.21 11.45
CA ALA A 76 5.61 2.89 10.20
C ALA A 76 5.21 4.38 10.23
N TYR A 77 4.02 4.69 10.75
CA TYR A 77 3.55 6.06 10.89
C TYR A 77 4.43 6.88 11.85
N LYS A 78 4.78 6.34 13.02
CA LYS A 78 5.70 7.00 13.98
C LYS A 78 7.09 7.25 13.41
N MET A 79 7.52 6.43 12.46
CA MET A 79 8.78 6.58 11.73
C MET A 79 8.66 7.50 10.50
N ASN A 80 7.57 8.28 10.40
CA ASN A 80 7.27 9.18 9.28
C ASN A 80 7.29 8.47 7.93
N ARG A 81 6.71 7.26 7.86
CA ARG A 81 6.52 6.51 6.61
C ARG A 81 5.07 6.62 6.14
N VAL A 82 4.90 6.69 4.83
CA VAL A 82 3.58 6.73 4.21
C VAL A 82 3.14 5.30 3.91
N ALA A 83 1.99 4.89 4.42
CA ALA A 83 1.38 3.61 4.07
C ALA A 83 0.19 3.82 3.14
N VAL A 84 0.28 3.26 1.94
CA VAL A 84 -0.78 3.24 0.92
C VAL A 84 -1.38 1.85 0.88
N VAL A 85 -2.70 1.74 1.05
CA VAL A 85 -3.39 0.46 1.21
C VAL A 85 -4.65 0.41 0.36
N SER A 86 -4.88 -0.71 -0.35
CA SER A 86 -6.09 -0.91 -1.15
C SER A 86 -7.33 -1.11 -0.28
N MET A 87 -8.45 -0.47 -0.62
CA MET A 87 -9.75 -0.67 0.05
C MET A 87 -10.40 -2.05 -0.22
N GLY A 88 -9.87 -2.82 -1.19
CA GLY A 88 -10.35 -4.15 -1.54
C GLY A 88 -11.26 -4.17 -2.77
N ASN A 89 -11.60 -5.37 -3.24
CA ASN A 89 -12.18 -5.61 -4.57
C ASN A 89 -13.61 -6.17 -4.51
N ASN A 90 -14.32 -5.93 -3.41
CA ASN A 90 -15.61 -6.58 -3.14
C ASN A 90 -16.82 -5.64 -3.33
N ASN A 91 -16.62 -4.41 -3.83
CA ASN A 91 -17.68 -3.41 -4.01
C ASN A 91 -18.59 -3.27 -2.78
N THR A 92 -17.98 -3.04 -1.61
CA THR A 92 -18.67 -3.00 -0.32
C THR A 92 -18.13 -1.85 0.52
N SER A 93 -18.97 -1.28 1.37
CA SER A 93 -18.58 -0.33 2.41
C SER A 93 -18.05 -1.02 3.67
N SER A 94 -18.07 -2.36 3.73
CA SER A 94 -17.54 -3.10 4.87
C SER A 94 -16.03 -2.87 5.01
N PRO A 95 -15.54 -2.50 6.21
CA PRO A 95 -14.14 -2.17 6.41
C PRO A 95 -13.22 -3.35 6.06
N LYS A 96 -12.14 -3.05 5.35
CA LYS A 96 -11.05 -3.99 5.05
C LYS A 96 -9.78 -3.48 5.70
N TYR A 97 -9.07 -4.36 6.39
CA TYR A 97 -7.81 -4.05 7.05
C TYR A 97 -6.64 -4.54 6.20
N PRO A 98 -5.56 -3.74 6.06
CA PRO A 98 -5.24 -2.58 6.89
C PRO A 98 -5.86 -1.23 6.46
N ALA A 99 -6.57 -1.15 5.33
CA ALA A 99 -7.07 0.13 4.80
C ALA A 99 -7.97 0.90 5.77
N ALA A 100 -8.77 0.20 6.57
CA ALA A 100 -9.70 0.77 7.53
C ALA A 100 -9.08 1.08 8.92
N PHE A 101 -7.77 0.96 9.12
CA PHE A 101 -7.15 1.33 10.41
C PHE A 101 -7.22 2.83 10.72
N GLY A 102 -7.53 3.68 9.74
CA GLY A 102 -7.62 5.13 9.91
C GLY A 102 -6.23 5.76 9.97
N GLN A 103 -5.82 6.22 11.15
CA GLN A 103 -4.59 7.00 11.33
C GLN A 103 -3.36 6.33 10.71
N GLY A 104 -2.63 7.11 9.92
CA GLY A 104 -1.38 6.70 9.28
C GLY A 104 -1.56 5.87 8.00
N ILE A 105 -2.79 5.73 7.51
CA ILE A 105 -3.12 4.98 6.29
C ILE A 105 -3.74 5.90 5.24
N ILE A 106 -3.21 5.83 4.02
CA ILE A 106 -3.88 6.32 2.82
C ILE A 106 -4.65 5.15 2.21
N ALA A 107 -5.97 5.16 2.34
CA ALA A 107 -6.86 4.15 1.79
C ALA A 107 -7.20 4.49 0.32
N VAL A 108 -6.98 3.54 -0.60
CA VAL A 108 -7.09 3.77 -2.05
C VAL A 108 -8.17 2.88 -2.67
N GLY A 109 -9.10 3.51 -3.38
CA GLY A 109 -10.11 2.86 -4.23
C GLY A 109 -9.66 2.80 -5.69
N ALA A 110 -10.44 2.11 -6.51
CA ALA A 110 -10.19 2.01 -7.95
C ALA A 110 -11.27 2.75 -8.74
N THR A 111 -10.86 3.40 -9.83
CA THR A 111 -11.73 4.03 -10.83
C THR A 111 -11.43 3.42 -12.20
N ASP A 112 -12.30 3.71 -13.17
CA ASP A 112 -12.11 3.34 -14.57
C ASP A 112 -12.06 4.58 -15.47
N ASN A 113 -11.87 4.35 -16.78
CA ASN A 113 -11.81 5.43 -17.77
C ASN A 113 -13.20 6.00 -18.13
N MET A 114 -14.27 5.53 -17.47
CA MET A 114 -15.63 6.03 -17.65
C MET A 114 -16.07 6.93 -16.49
N THR A 115 -15.24 7.07 -15.46
CA THR A 115 -15.55 7.90 -14.29
C THR A 115 -15.46 9.39 -14.65
N VAL A 116 -16.60 10.02 -14.92
CA VAL A 116 -16.72 11.48 -15.09
C VAL A 116 -17.20 12.10 -13.77
N GLY A 117 -16.35 12.85 -13.07
CA GLY A 117 -16.81 13.82 -12.07
C GLY A 117 -17.08 13.34 -10.63
N GLN A 118 -16.39 12.34 -10.10
CA GLN A 118 -16.32 12.15 -8.65
C GLN A 118 -14.90 12.43 -8.15
N ALA A 119 -14.81 13.45 -7.30
CA ALA A 119 -13.57 13.92 -6.71
C ALA A 119 -12.85 12.77 -5.99
N ILE A 120 -11.55 12.67 -6.24
CA ILE A 120 -10.60 11.96 -5.39
C ILE A 120 -10.72 12.59 -4.00
N GLN A 121 -11.48 11.96 -3.10
CA GLN A 121 -11.52 12.36 -1.70
C GLN A 121 -10.35 11.67 -0.98
N ILE A 122 -9.12 12.11 -1.28
CA ILE A 122 -7.97 11.82 -0.42
C ILE A 122 -8.09 12.80 0.76
N MET A 123 -8.78 12.37 1.82
CA MET A 123 -8.79 13.07 3.10
C MET A 123 -7.47 12.77 3.81
N VAL A 124 -6.47 13.63 3.62
CA VAL A 124 -5.29 13.68 4.49
C VAL A 124 -5.63 14.58 5.67
N HIS A 125 -5.86 13.99 6.84
CA HIS A 125 -5.75 14.76 8.09
C HIS A 125 -4.27 14.75 8.49
N THR A 126 -3.74 15.94 8.79
CA THR A 126 -2.44 16.13 9.46
C THR A 126 -2.41 15.39 10.78
#